data_AF-A0A7X8YB03-F1
#
_entry.id   AF-A0A7X8YB03-F1
#
_cell.length_a   1.000
_cell.length_b   1.000
_cell.length_c   1.000
_cell.angle_alpha   90.00
_cell.angle_beta   90.00
_cell.angle_gamma   90.00
#
_symmetry.space_group_name_H-M   'P 1'
#
loop_
_entity.id
_entity.type
_entity.pdbx_description
1 polymer ?
#
loop_
_entity_poly.entity_id
_entity_poly.type
_entity_poly.pdbx_seq_one_letter_code
_entity_poly.pdbx_strand_id
1 'polypeptide(L)'
;MPSKTIAPRLLDVMEQDILPMTELGVASGNKVFGAAVLRKSDLSLVVAETNNELENPLWHGEVHTLKRFYELNDKPPTKDLIFLSTHEPCTMCMSAITWAGFDNFYYFFSHEDSRDSFAIPHDLKILKEVFGLEPGGYRRQNAFWSSFAIADLVETEEPALKESLKAQTARIKGRYDALSNTYQASKSANEIPLN
;
A
#
# COMPACT_ATOMS: atom_id res chain seq x y z
N MET A 1 -29.08 7.85 5.96
CA MET A 1 -28.29 7.08 4.98
C MET A 1 -26.93 6.85 5.62
N PRO A 2 -26.41 5.63 5.73
CA PRO A 2 -25.02 5.46 6.11
C PRO A 2 -24.15 6.25 5.13
N SER A 3 -23.09 6.88 5.64
CA SER A 3 -22.14 7.63 4.83
C SER A 3 -21.54 6.68 3.80
N LYS A 4 -21.67 6.99 2.49
CA LYS A 4 -20.94 6.26 1.46
C LYS A 4 -19.44 6.37 1.78
N THR A 5 -18.75 5.25 1.94
CA THR A 5 -17.30 5.30 2.13
C THR A 5 -16.61 5.49 0.78
N ILE A 6 -15.29 5.64 0.81
CA ILE A 6 -14.46 5.72 -0.40
C ILE A 6 -13.93 4.34 -0.83
N ALA A 7 -14.33 3.25 -0.17
CA ALA A 7 -13.84 1.89 -0.46
C ALA A 7 -13.99 1.46 -1.92
N PRO A 8 -15.12 1.71 -2.63
CA PRO A 8 -15.22 1.35 -4.04
C PRO A 8 -14.10 1.96 -4.88
N ARG A 9 -13.82 3.25 -4.68
CA ARG A 9 -12.79 3.93 -5.46
C ARG A 9 -11.38 3.49 -5.09
N LEU A 10 -11.10 3.21 -3.82
CA LEU A 10 -9.80 2.68 -3.40
C LEU A 10 -9.54 1.29 -4.02
N LEU A 11 -10.56 0.41 -4.06
CA LEU A 11 -10.44 -0.89 -4.70
C LEU A 11 -10.30 -0.80 -6.22
N ASP A 12 -10.97 0.16 -6.86
CA ASP A 12 -10.77 0.43 -8.29
C ASP A 12 -9.34 0.86 -8.59
N VAL A 13 -8.74 1.75 -7.79
CA VAL A 13 -7.32 2.14 -7.97
C VAL A 13 -6.38 0.97 -7.73
N MET A 14 -6.66 0.13 -6.72
CA MET A 14 -5.89 -1.09 -6.49
C MET A 14 -5.92 -2.03 -7.69
N GLU A 15 -7.10 -2.30 -8.26
CA GLU A 15 -7.29 -3.30 -9.33
C GLU A 15 -6.88 -2.78 -10.72
N GLN A 16 -7.15 -1.49 -11.02
CA GLN A 16 -7.01 -0.95 -12.37
C GLN A 16 -5.73 -0.14 -12.57
N ASP A 17 -5.18 0.46 -11.51
CA ASP A 17 -4.01 1.35 -11.61
C ASP A 17 -2.75 0.69 -11.01
N ILE A 18 -2.79 0.24 -9.75
CA ILE A 18 -1.59 -0.27 -9.06
C ILE A 18 -1.25 -1.70 -9.45
N LEU A 19 -2.25 -2.60 -9.53
CA LEU A 19 -2.02 -4.01 -9.83
C LEU A 19 -1.31 -4.23 -11.18
N PRO A 20 -1.74 -3.64 -12.31
CA PRO A 20 -1.05 -3.84 -13.60
C PRO A 20 0.42 -3.39 -13.58
N MET A 21 0.73 -2.28 -12.90
CA MET A 21 2.11 -1.83 -12.73
C MET A 21 2.93 -2.81 -11.89
N THR A 22 2.32 -3.35 -10.83
CA THR A 22 2.95 -4.35 -9.95
C THR A 22 3.23 -5.66 -10.70
N GLU A 23 2.36 -6.07 -11.61
CA GLU A 23 2.59 -7.24 -12.47
C GLU A 23 3.86 -7.09 -13.32
N LEU A 24 4.05 -5.91 -13.92
CA LEU A 24 5.26 -5.59 -14.68
C LEU A 24 6.50 -5.49 -13.80
N GLY A 25 6.36 -4.88 -12.61
CA GLY A 25 7.45 -4.76 -11.63
C GLY A 25 7.95 -6.12 -11.15
N VAL A 26 7.03 -7.03 -10.83
CA VAL A 26 7.32 -8.40 -10.39
C VAL A 26 7.95 -9.23 -11.52
N ALA A 27 7.43 -9.11 -12.75
CA ALA A 27 8.04 -9.74 -13.91
C ALA A 27 9.49 -9.27 -14.15
N SER A 28 9.82 -8.06 -13.68
CA SER A 28 11.17 -7.48 -13.73
C SER A 28 12.02 -7.78 -12.48
N GLY A 29 11.46 -8.42 -11.44
CA GLY A 29 12.16 -8.85 -10.23
C GLY A 29 11.98 -7.97 -8.98
N ASN A 30 11.08 -6.97 -9.02
CA ASN A 30 10.72 -6.18 -7.84
C ASN A 30 9.66 -6.88 -6.97
N LYS A 31 9.57 -6.53 -5.68
CA LYS A 31 8.52 -6.97 -4.76
C LYS A 31 7.12 -6.52 -5.18
N VAL A 32 6.13 -7.25 -4.67
CA VAL A 32 4.69 -7.07 -4.91
C VAL A 32 4.06 -5.87 -4.17
N PHE A 33 4.78 -4.76 -4.01
CA PHE A 33 4.32 -3.60 -3.23
C PHE A 33 4.06 -2.39 -4.12
N GLY A 34 3.03 -1.61 -3.82
CA GLY A 34 2.69 -0.42 -4.59
C GLY A 34 1.86 0.57 -3.79
N ALA A 35 1.68 1.76 -4.34
CA ALA A 35 0.90 2.82 -3.71
C ALA A 35 0.34 3.78 -4.77
N ALA A 36 -0.58 4.63 -4.34
CA ALA A 36 -1.17 5.68 -5.13
C ALA A 36 -1.52 6.89 -4.26
N VAL A 37 -1.66 8.04 -4.91
CA VAL A 37 -2.10 9.29 -4.32
C VAL A 37 -3.35 9.75 -5.05
N LEU A 38 -4.41 10.06 -4.31
CA LEU A 38 -5.70 10.51 -4.85
C LEU A 38 -6.08 11.88 -4.28
N ARG A 39 -6.91 12.66 -4.99
CA ARG A 39 -7.50 13.89 -4.44
C ARG A 39 -8.64 13.58 -3.47
N LYS A 40 -8.71 14.28 -2.34
CA LYS A 40 -9.86 14.17 -1.42
C LYS A 40 -11.16 14.69 -2.02
N SER A 41 -11.08 15.72 -2.87
CA SER A 41 -12.24 16.43 -3.41
C SER A 41 -13.13 15.57 -4.31
N ASP A 42 -12.51 14.71 -5.13
CA ASP A 42 -13.20 13.95 -6.18
C ASP A 42 -12.65 12.53 -6.35
N LEU A 43 -11.67 12.12 -5.54
CA LEU A 43 -11.02 10.80 -5.60
C LEU A 43 -10.36 10.50 -6.95
N SER A 44 -10.04 11.54 -7.73
CA SER A 44 -9.23 11.39 -8.94
C SER A 44 -7.80 10.96 -8.58
N LEU A 45 -7.23 10.09 -9.41
CA LEU A 45 -5.87 9.62 -9.26
C LEU A 45 -4.89 10.76 -9.61
N VAL A 46 -3.89 10.98 -8.76
CA VAL A 46 -2.78 11.91 -9.02
C VAL A 46 -1.57 11.16 -9.56
N VAL A 47 -1.18 10.08 -8.89
CA VAL A 47 -0.08 9.20 -9.31
C VAL A 47 -0.27 7.81 -8.68
N ALA A 48 0.11 6.76 -9.39
CA ALA A 48 0.25 5.40 -8.88
C ALA A 48 1.62 4.87 -9.28
N GLU A 49 2.28 4.13 -8.38
CA GLU A 49 3.58 3.51 -8.63
C GLU A 49 3.70 2.18 -7.88
N THR A 50 4.69 1.39 -8.28
CA THR A 50 5.04 0.11 -7.65
C THR A 50 6.48 0.13 -7.12
N ASN A 51 6.89 -0.92 -6.44
CA ASN A 51 8.22 -1.11 -5.90
C ASN A 51 9.28 -1.07 -7.01
N ASN A 52 10.40 -0.40 -6.73
CA ASN A 52 11.56 -0.29 -7.63
C ASN A 52 12.86 -0.55 -6.86
N GLU A 53 12.85 -1.57 -5.98
CA GLU A 53 13.96 -1.89 -5.08
C GLU A 53 15.24 -2.30 -5.81
N LEU A 54 15.13 -2.80 -7.04
CA LEU A 54 16.28 -3.18 -7.87
C LEU A 54 17.17 -1.98 -8.21
N GLU A 55 16.58 -0.78 -8.34
CA GLU A 55 17.35 0.44 -8.58
C GLU A 55 17.93 0.96 -7.24
N ASN A 56 17.18 0.86 -6.12
CA ASN A 56 17.63 1.16 -4.75
C ASN A 56 16.68 0.52 -3.75
N PRO A 57 17.22 -0.16 -2.72
CA PRO A 57 16.43 -0.90 -1.75
C PRO A 57 15.40 -0.05 -0.99
N LEU A 58 15.55 1.27 -0.94
CA LEU A 58 14.61 2.18 -0.28
C LEU A 58 13.36 2.50 -1.13
N TRP A 59 13.36 2.21 -2.44
CA TRP A 59 12.21 2.44 -3.32
C TRP A 59 11.13 1.38 -3.16
N HIS A 60 10.65 1.24 -1.93
CA HIS A 60 9.37 0.61 -1.62
C HIS A 60 8.24 1.31 -2.36
N GLY A 61 7.10 0.64 -2.58
CA GLY A 61 5.98 1.19 -3.35
C GLY A 61 5.55 2.58 -2.89
N GLU A 62 5.49 2.80 -1.57
CA GLU A 62 5.13 4.06 -0.94
C GLU A 62 6.18 5.15 -1.16
N VAL A 63 7.47 4.83 -0.94
CA VAL A 63 8.58 5.78 -1.10
C VAL A 63 8.79 6.12 -2.58
N HIS A 64 8.67 5.14 -3.46
CA HIS A 64 8.74 5.36 -4.90
C HIS A 64 7.57 6.22 -5.39
N THR A 65 6.34 5.95 -4.94
CA THR A 65 5.18 6.82 -5.23
C THR A 65 5.43 8.26 -4.76
N LEU A 66 5.98 8.46 -3.56
CA LEU A 66 6.35 9.80 -3.08
C LEU A 66 7.41 10.46 -3.96
N LYS A 67 8.47 9.74 -4.35
CA LYS A 67 9.49 10.25 -5.29
C LYS A 67 8.84 10.77 -6.57
N ARG A 68 8.00 9.94 -7.20
CA ARG A 68 7.33 10.26 -8.46
C ARG A 68 6.30 11.38 -8.30
N PHE A 69 5.62 11.45 -7.15
CA PHE A 69 4.75 12.58 -6.79
C PHE A 69 5.52 13.91 -6.70
N TYR A 70 6.71 13.92 -6.09
CA TYR A 70 7.52 15.15 -5.97
C TYR A 70 8.23 15.57 -7.26
N GLU A 71 8.28 14.70 -8.27
CA GLU A 71 8.73 15.02 -9.63
C GLU A 71 7.63 15.65 -10.51
N LEU A 72 6.38 15.69 -10.04
CA LEU A 72 5.30 16.40 -10.74
C LEU A 72 5.52 17.92 -10.68
N ASN A 73 5.35 18.59 -11.82
CA ASN A 73 5.46 20.06 -11.91
C ASN A 73 4.38 20.76 -11.06
N ASP A 74 3.12 20.35 -11.20
CA ASP A 74 1.96 20.96 -10.53
C ASP A 74 1.37 20.03 -9.47
N LYS A 75 2.16 19.74 -8.41
CA LYS A 75 1.71 18.87 -7.31
C LYS A 75 0.68 19.56 -6.40
N PRO A 76 -0.45 18.90 -6.06
CA PRO A 76 -1.39 19.44 -5.07
C PRO A 76 -0.82 19.40 -3.64
N PRO A 77 -1.34 20.22 -2.70
CA PRO A 77 -0.97 20.13 -1.30
C PRO A 77 -1.33 18.76 -0.71
N THR A 78 -0.41 18.13 0.02
CA THR A 78 -0.62 16.76 0.58
C THR A 78 -1.77 16.67 1.58
N LYS A 79 -2.15 17.79 2.22
CA LYS A 79 -3.36 17.87 3.06
C LYS A 79 -4.67 17.72 2.29
N ASP A 80 -4.67 17.93 0.99
CA ASP A 80 -5.84 17.74 0.12
C ASP A 80 -5.85 16.35 -0.55
N LEU A 81 -4.93 15.47 -0.13
CA LEU A 81 -4.66 14.20 -0.79
C LEU A 81 -4.86 13.00 0.14
N ILE A 82 -5.18 11.87 -0.48
CA ILE A 82 -5.28 10.56 0.15
C ILE A 82 -4.05 9.75 -0.25
N PHE A 83 -3.42 9.12 0.72
CA PHE A 83 -2.36 8.14 0.46
C PHE A 83 -2.96 6.73 0.49
N LEU A 84 -2.84 5.99 -0.60
CA LEU A 84 -3.28 4.60 -0.71
C LEU A 84 -2.04 3.71 -0.84
N SER A 85 -1.91 2.73 0.03
CA SER A 85 -0.85 1.72 -0.03
C SER A 85 -1.46 0.33 -0.24
N THR A 86 -0.81 -0.52 -1.04
CA THR A 86 -1.30 -1.89 -1.22
C THR A 86 -1.15 -2.69 0.06
N HIS A 87 -0.07 -2.47 0.81
CA HIS A 87 0.20 -3.12 2.08
C HIS A 87 0.29 -2.08 3.19
N GLU A 88 0.02 -2.49 4.42
CA GLU A 88 0.21 -1.66 5.60
C GLU A 88 1.68 -1.21 5.63
N PRO A 89 1.96 0.11 5.58
CA PRO A 89 3.31 0.58 5.32
C PRO A 89 4.30 0.15 6.40
N CYS A 90 5.55 -0.15 6.06
CA CYS A 90 6.58 -0.42 7.08
C CYS A 90 7.00 0.88 7.81
N THR A 91 7.79 0.77 8.88
CA THR A 91 8.22 1.93 9.70
C THR A 91 8.92 3.04 8.90
N MET A 92 9.70 2.68 7.88
CA MET A 92 10.30 3.63 6.95
C MET A 92 9.24 4.37 6.14
N CYS A 93 8.34 3.64 5.49
CA CYS A 93 7.29 4.20 4.64
C CYS A 93 6.31 5.06 5.45
N MET A 94 5.91 4.63 6.66
CA MET A 94 5.11 5.43 7.58
C MET A 94 5.79 6.76 7.92
N SER A 95 7.11 6.72 8.19
CA SER A 95 7.88 7.93 8.45
C SER A 95 7.95 8.84 7.23
N ALA A 96 8.11 8.27 6.03
CA ALA A 96 8.11 9.04 4.78
C ALA A 96 6.77 9.73 4.51
N ILE A 97 5.64 9.02 4.70
CA ILE A 97 4.28 9.59 4.60
C ILE A 97 4.09 10.74 5.59
N THR A 98 4.59 10.57 6.82
CA THR A 98 4.55 11.59 7.88
C THR A 98 5.32 12.84 7.47
N TRP A 99 6.55 12.69 7.01
CA TRP A 99 7.41 13.81 6.57
C TRP A 99 6.90 14.50 5.31
N ALA A 100 6.23 13.77 4.41
CA ALA A 100 5.55 14.33 3.24
C ALA A 100 4.28 15.14 3.59
N GLY A 101 3.83 15.08 4.85
CA GLY A 101 2.75 15.92 5.37
C GLY A 101 1.33 15.41 5.13
N PHE A 102 1.17 14.16 4.68
CA PHE A 102 -0.14 13.51 4.60
C PHE A 102 -0.76 13.39 6.00
N ASP A 103 -2.07 13.56 6.09
CA ASP A 103 -2.86 13.42 7.32
C ASP A 103 -3.68 12.12 7.37
N ASN A 104 -3.51 11.26 6.37
CA ASN A 104 -4.18 9.97 6.27
C ASN A 104 -3.36 8.99 5.44
N PHE A 105 -3.59 7.70 5.67
CA PHE A 105 -3.34 6.69 4.64
C PHE A 105 -4.33 5.53 4.75
N TYR A 106 -4.54 4.85 3.64
CA TYR A 106 -5.39 3.68 3.50
C TYR A 106 -4.54 2.50 3.05
N TYR A 107 -4.82 1.31 3.57
CA TYR A 107 -4.08 0.11 3.19
C TYR A 107 -4.99 -1.09 2.93
N PHE A 108 -4.58 -1.95 2.00
CA PHE A 108 -5.38 -3.11 1.59
C PHE A 108 -4.98 -4.40 2.32
N PHE A 109 -3.71 -4.80 2.31
CA PHE A 109 -3.18 -5.92 3.09
C PHE A 109 -2.63 -5.43 4.44
N SER A 110 -2.96 -6.12 5.53
CA SER A 110 -2.36 -5.85 6.84
C SER A 110 -0.94 -6.41 6.96
N HIS A 111 -0.19 -6.03 8.00
CA HIS A 111 1.08 -6.69 8.34
C HIS A 111 0.90 -8.20 8.62
N GLU A 112 -0.27 -8.62 9.10
CA GLU A 112 -0.56 -10.04 9.33
C GLU A 112 -0.72 -10.78 8.00
N ASP A 113 -1.45 -10.19 7.04
CA ASP A 113 -1.52 -10.70 5.66
C ASP A 113 -0.10 -10.71 5.03
N SER A 114 0.71 -9.67 5.28
CA SER A 114 2.07 -9.50 4.75
C SER A 114 3.04 -10.58 5.26
N ARG A 115 3.01 -10.83 6.57
CA ARG A 115 3.81 -11.87 7.25
C ARG A 115 3.44 -13.27 6.75
N ASP A 116 2.15 -13.56 6.70
CA ASP A 116 1.66 -14.93 6.52
C ASP A 116 1.61 -15.32 5.03
N SER A 117 1.36 -14.38 4.11
CA SER A 117 1.22 -14.66 2.68
C SER A 117 2.43 -14.27 1.81
N PHE A 118 3.32 -13.38 2.28
CA PHE A 118 4.38 -12.82 1.42
C PHE A 118 5.80 -13.12 1.88
N ALA A 119 5.98 -13.79 3.02
CA ALA A 119 7.27 -14.25 3.53
C ALA A 119 8.35 -13.13 3.62
N ILE A 120 7.92 -11.92 3.99
CA ILE A 120 8.79 -10.76 4.22
C ILE A 120 8.72 -10.42 5.71
N PRO A 121 9.49 -11.10 6.58
CA PRO A 121 9.39 -10.93 8.04
C PRO A 121 10.20 -9.74 8.58
N HIS A 122 10.97 -9.07 7.72
CA HIS A 122 11.96 -8.09 8.13
C HIS A 122 11.34 -6.80 8.67
N ASP A 123 10.19 -6.40 8.15
CA ASP A 123 9.43 -5.24 8.60
C ASP A 123 9.00 -5.37 10.08
N LEU A 124 8.43 -6.52 10.46
CA LEU A 124 8.04 -6.83 11.84
C LEU A 124 9.25 -6.95 12.76
N LYS A 125 10.34 -7.54 12.26
CA LYS A 125 11.59 -7.60 13.02
C LYS A 125 12.19 -6.21 13.22
N ILE A 126 12.18 -5.34 12.21
CA ILE A 126 12.64 -3.95 12.33
C ILE A 126 11.77 -3.18 13.32
N LEU A 127 10.45 -3.32 13.23
CA LEU A 127 9.50 -2.68 14.16
C LEU A 127 9.84 -3.05 15.62
N LYS A 128 10.15 -4.32 15.87
CA LYS A 128 10.54 -4.80 17.19
C LYS A 128 11.94 -4.38 17.61
N GLU A 129 12.96 -4.70 16.81
CA GLU A 129 14.36 -4.54 17.19
C GLU A 129 14.84 -3.09 17.14
N VAL A 130 14.35 -2.29 16.18
CA VAL A 130 14.79 -0.89 16.01
C VAL A 130 13.88 0.08 16.78
N PHE A 131 12.58 -0.20 16.84
CA PHE A 131 11.60 0.72 17.43
C PHE A 131 10.98 0.24 18.75
N GLY A 132 11.30 -0.98 19.20
CA GLY A 132 10.80 -1.52 20.47
C GLY A 132 9.30 -1.83 20.48
N LEU A 133 8.67 -1.98 19.32
CA LEU A 133 7.24 -2.23 19.19
C LEU A 133 7.00 -3.67 18.71
N GLU A 134 6.12 -4.39 19.39
CA GLU A 134 5.65 -5.69 18.88
C GLU A 134 4.86 -5.50 17.57
N PRO A 135 4.73 -6.54 16.72
CA PRO A 135 3.88 -6.51 15.53
C PRO A 135 2.50 -5.91 15.81
N GLY A 136 2.11 -4.90 15.03
CA GLY A 136 0.85 -4.17 15.23
C GLY A 136 0.87 -3.10 16.35
N GLY A 137 1.99 -2.91 17.04
CA GLY A 137 2.13 -2.00 18.19
C GLY A 137 2.24 -0.50 17.83
N TYR A 138 2.17 -0.13 16.55
CA TYR A 138 2.21 1.27 16.15
C TYR A 138 0.83 1.95 16.28
N ARG A 139 0.82 3.28 16.45
CA ARG A 139 -0.43 4.05 16.61
C ARG A 139 -1.11 4.29 15.26
N ARG A 140 -2.27 3.67 15.06
CA ARG A 140 -3.16 3.88 13.89
C ARG A 140 -3.80 5.27 13.84
N GLN A 141 -3.83 5.99 14.96
CA GLN A 141 -4.20 7.39 15.04
C GLN A 141 -3.18 8.14 15.90
N ASN A 142 -2.66 9.24 15.39
CA ASN A 142 -1.64 10.03 16.07
C ASN A 142 -1.75 11.51 15.69
N ALA A 143 -0.80 12.33 16.12
CA ALA A 143 -0.81 13.78 15.88
C ALA A 143 -0.62 14.17 14.40
N PHE A 144 -0.18 13.24 13.55
CA PHE A 144 0.14 13.49 12.15
C PHE A 144 -0.93 12.97 11.21
N TRP A 145 -1.37 11.71 11.40
CA TRP A 145 -2.32 11.06 10.51
C TRP A 145 -3.20 10.01 11.21
N SER A 146 -4.26 9.62 10.51
CA SER A 146 -5.06 8.42 10.80
C SER A 146 -4.91 7.38 9.68
N SER A 147 -4.74 6.11 10.04
CA SER A 147 -4.64 5.00 9.11
C SER A 147 -5.96 4.21 9.04
N PHE A 148 -6.30 3.70 7.86
CA PHE A 148 -7.56 2.99 7.64
C PHE A 148 -7.34 1.70 6.83
N ALA A 149 -7.82 0.57 7.35
CA ALA A 149 -7.88 -0.67 6.59
C ALA A 149 -9.07 -0.64 5.62
N ILE A 150 -8.85 -0.91 4.33
CA ILE A 150 -9.94 -0.94 3.34
C ILE A 150 -10.99 -1.99 3.69
N ALA A 151 -10.57 -3.12 4.28
CA ALA A 151 -11.48 -4.16 4.76
C ALA A 151 -12.52 -3.61 5.75
N ASP A 152 -12.10 -2.76 6.69
CA ASP A 152 -13.02 -2.14 7.67
C ASP A 152 -14.03 -1.22 6.98
N LEU A 153 -13.61 -0.47 5.96
CA LEU A 153 -14.53 0.37 5.19
C LEU A 153 -15.57 -0.48 4.44
N VAL A 154 -15.12 -1.56 3.79
CA VAL A 154 -16.01 -2.50 3.07
C VAL A 154 -17.07 -3.08 4.02
N GLU A 155 -16.73 -3.37 5.27
CA GLU A 155 -17.68 -3.92 6.24
C GLU A 155 -18.83 -2.94 6.59
N THR A 156 -18.61 -1.63 6.45
CA THR A 156 -19.59 -0.58 6.77
C THR A 156 -20.54 -0.23 5.61
N GLU A 157 -20.34 -0.80 4.42
CA GLU A 157 -21.17 -0.55 3.25
C GLU A 157 -22.52 -1.30 3.29
N GLU A 158 -23.47 -0.80 2.50
CA GLU A 158 -24.78 -1.43 2.31
C GLU A 158 -24.65 -2.86 1.76
N PRO A 159 -25.54 -3.80 2.14
CA PRO A 159 -25.36 -5.23 1.87
C PRO A 159 -24.99 -5.59 0.42
N ALA A 160 -25.69 -5.00 -0.56
CA ALA A 160 -25.43 -5.28 -1.97
C ALA A 160 -24.07 -4.75 -2.46
N LEU A 161 -23.67 -3.55 -2.00
CA LEU A 161 -22.37 -3.00 -2.36
C LEU A 161 -21.25 -3.74 -1.65
N LYS A 162 -21.41 -4.02 -0.35
CA LYS A 162 -20.49 -4.81 0.46
C LYS A 162 -20.18 -6.17 -0.17
N GLU A 163 -21.18 -6.90 -0.64
CA GLU A 163 -20.98 -8.18 -1.32
C GLU A 163 -20.12 -8.02 -2.59
N SER A 164 -20.42 -7.01 -3.42
CA SER A 164 -19.65 -6.70 -4.63
C SER A 164 -18.19 -6.35 -4.31
N LEU A 165 -17.95 -5.50 -3.31
CA LEU A 165 -16.61 -5.10 -2.89
C LEU A 165 -15.82 -6.26 -2.26
N LYS A 166 -16.48 -7.18 -1.56
CA LYS A 166 -15.85 -8.42 -1.08
C LYS A 166 -15.41 -9.32 -2.23
N ALA A 167 -16.23 -9.46 -3.27
CA ALA A 167 -15.85 -10.20 -4.46
C ALA A 167 -14.66 -9.54 -5.19
N GLN A 168 -14.63 -8.22 -5.29
CA GLN A 168 -13.48 -7.47 -5.83
C GLN A 168 -12.22 -7.66 -4.98
N THR A 169 -12.35 -7.55 -3.66
CA THR A 169 -11.26 -7.81 -2.71
C THR A 169 -10.67 -9.21 -2.91
N ALA A 170 -11.52 -10.24 -3.02
CA ALA A 170 -11.06 -11.61 -3.23
C ALA A 170 -10.32 -11.80 -4.57
N ARG A 171 -10.77 -11.15 -5.66
CA ARG A 171 -10.05 -11.16 -6.94
C ARG A 171 -8.68 -10.53 -6.82
N ILE A 172 -8.59 -9.34 -6.22
CA ILE A 172 -7.31 -8.64 -6.03
C ILE A 172 -6.36 -9.51 -5.19
N LYS A 173 -6.83 -10.07 -4.06
CA LYS A 173 -6.02 -10.98 -3.23
C LYS A 173 -5.47 -12.16 -4.04
N GLY A 174 -6.32 -12.85 -4.79
CA GLY A 174 -5.88 -13.97 -5.63
C GLY A 174 -4.84 -13.60 -6.70
N ARG A 175 -4.87 -12.37 -7.22
CA ARG A 175 -3.83 -11.87 -8.14
C ARG A 175 -2.51 -11.60 -7.42
N TYR A 176 -2.54 -10.97 -6.25
CA TYR A 176 -1.33 -10.73 -5.44
C TYR A 176 -0.71 -12.04 -4.94
N ASP A 177 -1.50 -13.05 -4.60
CA ASP A 177 -1.00 -14.39 -4.23
C ASP A 177 -0.23 -15.02 -5.40
N ALA A 178 -0.77 -14.94 -6.61
CA ALA A 178 -0.09 -15.43 -7.81
C ALA A 178 1.23 -14.68 -8.06
N LEU A 179 1.25 -13.35 -7.90
CA LEU A 179 2.46 -12.55 -8.04
C LEU A 179 3.51 -12.85 -6.96
N SER A 180 3.07 -13.06 -5.72
CA SER A 180 3.95 -13.47 -4.61
C SER A 180 4.66 -14.79 -4.95
N ASN A 181 3.91 -15.77 -5.45
CA ASN A 181 4.49 -17.05 -5.90
C ASN A 181 5.52 -16.86 -7.02
N THR A 182 5.23 -16.01 -8.01
CA THR A 182 6.18 -15.69 -9.09
C THR A 182 7.46 -15.05 -8.54
N TYR A 183 7.34 -14.05 -7.65
CA TYR A 183 8.48 -13.37 -7.04
C TYR A 183 9.33 -14.32 -6.18
N GLN A 184 8.71 -15.14 -5.33
CA GLN A 184 9.42 -16.08 -4.46
C GLN A 184 10.18 -17.16 -5.25
N ALA A 185 9.69 -17.52 -6.43
CA ALA A 185 10.39 -18.46 -7.32
C ALA A 185 11.65 -17.86 -7.99
N SER A 186 11.74 -16.54 -8.13
CA SER A 186 12.85 -15.85 -8.80
C SER A 186 13.82 -15.12 -7.87
N LYS A 187 13.47 -14.92 -6.59
CA LYS A 187 14.23 -14.05 -5.65
C LYS A 187 15.69 -14.44 -5.40
N SER A 188 16.07 -15.71 -5.59
CA SER A 188 17.44 -16.19 -5.32
C SER A 188 18.50 -15.63 -6.28
N ALA A 189 18.08 -14.91 -7.32
CA ALA A 189 18.96 -14.32 -8.33
C ALA A 189 19.33 -12.85 -8.05
N ASN A 190 18.79 -12.19 -7.02
CA ASN A 190 18.89 -10.74 -6.84
C ASN A 190 19.74 -10.36 -5.62
N GLU A 191 20.63 -9.36 -5.75
CA GLU A 191 21.51 -8.85 -4.69
C GLU A 191 20.82 -7.86 -3.71
N ILE A 192 19.50 -7.98 -3.53
CA ILE A 192 18.75 -7.08 -2.66
C ILE A 192 19.12 -7.37 -1.20
N PRO A 193 19.52 -6.36 -0.41
CA PRO A 193 19.81 -6.56 1.01
C PRO A 193 18.60 -7.13 1.77
N LEU A 194 18.87 -8.06 2.69
CA LEU A 194 17.84 -8.73 3.51
C LEU A 194 16.87 -9.62 2.71
N ASN A 195 17.30 -10.16 1.55
CA ASN A 195 16.64 -11.29 0.88
C ASN A 195 16.98 -12.64 1.52
#